data_AF-A0A9E6R1N2-F1
#
_entry.id   AF-A0A9E6R1N2-F1
#
_cell.length_a   1.000
_cell.length_b   1.000
_cell.length_c   1.000
_cell.angle_alpha   90.00
_cell.angle_beta   90.00
_cell.angle_gamma   90.00
#
_symmetry.space_group_name_H-M   'P 1'
#
loop_
_entity.id
_entity.type
_entity.pdbx_description
1 polymer ?
#
loop_
_entity_poly.entity_id
_entity_poly.type
_entity_poly.pdbx_seq_one_letter_code
_entity_poly.pdbx_strand_id
1 'polypeptide(L)'
;MMDMGSQLAANSIAIGALSVSLIALIYTWFNSRETTMLGKHVAARDDRVEKSTAYLELEVHSSEAFRFAADHCEAMLPYESTDRPARLPKGDRKNAQLTRQYYFQCLNLFEVCSNFRRNGVVDKHVYASWVAWFHEVLDQWYFRELWVGEMRENYTPDVRHIFDTGLRIYYLHSDPEQRRREFYKAVGHLFGGCPIIENWPDDVGMTPQWPPAEHGKLVLVPLGENPR
;
A
#
# COMPACT_ATOMS: atom_id res chain seq x y z
N MET A 1 65.76 29.08 36.52
CA MET A 1 64.71 29.85 37.22
C MET A 1 63.92 30.57 36.14
N MET A 2 62.79 30.02 35.71
CA MET A 2 61.98 30.63 34.64
C MET A 2 61.31 31.89 35.16
N ASP A 3 61.44 32.98 34.40
CA ASP A 3 60.92 34.31 34.71
C ASP A 3 59.38 34.31 34.78
N MET A 4 58.83 34.87 35.85
CA MET A 4 57.40 34.92 36.17
C MET A 4 56.58 35.63 35.08
N GLY A 5 57.19 36.54 34.32
CA GLY A 5 56.60 37.18 33.15
C GLY A 5 56.36 36.23 31.96
N SER A 6 57.24 35.23 31.77
CA SER A 6 57.10 34.23 30.70
C SER A 6 55.96 33.24 30.95
N GLN A 7 55.70 32.88 32.21
CA GLN A 7 54.58 32.01 32.59
C GLN A 7 53.23 32.72 32.44
N LEU A 8 53.16 34.01 32.76
CA LEU A 8 51.95 34.81 32.55
C LEU A 8 51.60 34.98 31.06
N ALA A 9 52.60 35.18 30.21
CA ALA A 9 52.41 35.23 28.76
C ALA A 9 51.98 33.88 28.16
N ALA A 10 52.55 32.77 28.62
CA ALA A 10 52.15 31.43 28.18
C ALA A 10 50.72 31.09 28.61
N ASN A 11 50.33 31.44 29.83
CA ASN A 11 48.98 31.19 30.36
C ASN A 11 47.91 32.02 29.63
N SER A 12 48.19 33.28 29.29
CA SER A 12 47.24 34.12 28.55
C SER A 12 47.02 33.63 27.11
N ILE A 13 48.08 33.18 26.43
CA ILE A 13 47.97 32.53 25.11
C ILE A 13 47.16 31.24 25.20
N ALA A 14 47.39 30.41 26.22
CA ALA A 14 46.65 29.17 26.43
C ALA A 14 45.15 29.43 26.70
N ILE A 15 44.81 30.43 27.51
CA ILE A 15 43.42 30.84 27.77
C ILE A 15 42.75 31.36 26.50
N GLY A 16 43.46 32.16 25.70
CA GLY A 16 42.97 32.64 24.40
C GLY A 16 42.68 31.49 23.44
N ALA A 17 43.59 30.53 23.33
CA ALA A 17 43.42 29.34 22.49
C ALA A 17 42.22 28.49 22.95
N LEU A 18 42.08 28.24 24.26
CA LEU A 18 40.94 27.49 24.82
C LEU A 18 39.60 28.18 24.54
N SER A 19 39.57 29.52 24.61
CA SER A 19 38.36 30.30 24.34
C SER A 19 37.94 30.18 22.88
N VAL A 20 38.89 30.27 21.94
CA VAL A 20 38.64 30.08 20.50
C VAL A 20 38.18 28.65 20.20
N SER A 21 38.82 27.64 20.81
CA SER A 21 38.40 26.25 20.67
C SER A 21 36.99 26.00 21.20
N LEU A 22 36.63 26.61 22.34
CA LEU A 22 35.28 26.51 22.90
C LEU A 22 34.22 27.14 21.98
N ILE A 23 34.50 28.31 21.42
CA ILE A 23 33.62 28.99 20.46
C ILE A 23 33.45 28.15 19.20
N ALA A 24 34.54 27.59 18.66
CA ALA A 24 34.48 26.71 17.50
C ALA A 24 33.63 25.46 17.79
N LEU A 25 33.78 24.85 18.96
CA LEU A 25 33.04 23.66 19.36
C LEU A 25 31.53 23.94 19.51
N ILE A 26 31.17 25.09 20.09
CA ILE A 26 29.78 25.55 20.17
C ILE A 26 29.20 25.78 18.76
N TYR A 27 29.95 26.45 17.88
CA TYR A 27 29.52 26.71 16.51
C TYR A 27 29.33 25.41 15.71
N THR A 28 30.26 24.46 15.81
CA THR A 28 30.14 23.13 15.19
C THR A 28 28.93 22.37 15.73
N TRP A 29 28.66 22.43 17.03
CA TRP A 29 27.48 21.79 17.63
C TRP A 29 26.16 22.39 17.12
N PHE A 30 26.06 23.72 17.05
CA PHE A 30 24.88 24.39 16.50
C PHE A 30 24.65 24.03 15.02
N ASN A 31 25.69 24.10 14.19
CA ASN A 31 25.60 23.71 12.77
C ASN A 31 25.27 22.22 12.58
N SER A 32 25.83 21.34 13.42
CA SER A 32 25.52 19.91 13.37
C SER A 32 24.06 19.64 13.75
N ARG A 33 23.52 20.38 14.73
CA ARG A 33 22.11 20.27 15.12
C ARG A 33 21.18 20.77 14.01
N GLU A 34 21.53 21.89 13.37
CA GLU A 34 20.73 22.45 12.28
C GLU A 34 20.73 21.54 11.05
N THR A 35 21.88 21.00 10.65
CA THR A 35 21.98 20.03 9.55
C THR A 35 21.20 18.75 9.84
N THR A 36 21.21 18.26 11.08
CA THR A 36 20.39 17.12 11.51
C THR A 36 18.89 17.42 11.42
N MET A 37 18.47 18.63 11.81
CA MET A 37 17.07 19.06 11.71
C MET A 37 16.62 19.20 10.25
N LEU A 38 17.41 19.86 9.41
CA LEU A 38 17.15 19.98 7.97
C LEU A 38 17.08 18.60 7.31
N GLY A 39 18.01 17.69 7.64
CA GLY A 39 18.00 16.32 7.15
C GLY A 39 16.71 15.57 7.49
N LYS A 40 16.18 15.74 8.71
CA LYS A 40 14.88 15.15 9.09
C LYS A 40 13.70 15.73 8.30
N HIS A 41 13.69 17.05 8.05
CA HIS A 41 12.62 17.68 7.28
C HIS A 41 12.66 17.26 5.81
N VAL A 42 13.85 17.17 5.21
CA VAL A 42 14.03 16.68 3.83
C VAL A 42 13.58 15.22 3.75
N ALA A 43 14.03 14.36 4.67
CA ALA A 43 13.62 12.96 4.69
C ALA A 43 12.09 12.79 4.84
N ALA A 44 11.44 13.58 5.71
CA ALA A 44 9.99 13.55 5.86
C ALA A 44 9.25 14.05 4.62
N ARG A 45 9.80 15.07 3.92
CA ARG A 45 9.25 15.54 2.65
C ARG A 45 9.40 14.47 1.57
N ASP A 46 10.56 13.85 1.48
CA ASP A 46 10.86 12.85 0.47
C ASP A 46 10.01 11.58 0.69
N ASP A 47 9.82 11.13 1.94
CA ASP A 47 8.88 10.04 2.28
C ASP A 47 7.43 10.38 1.87
N ARG A 48 6.99 11.62 2.09
CA ARG A 48 5.66 12.07 1.66
C ARG A 48 5.53 12.11 0.13
N VAL A 49 6.57 12.55 -0.57
CA VAL A 49 6.60 12.58 -2.03
C VAL A 49 6.58 11.16 -2.58
N GLU A 50 7.40 10.26 -2.04
CA GLU A 50 7.45 8.84 -2.42
C GLU A 50 6.07 8.18 -2.26
N LYS A 51 5.42 8.36 -1.10
CA LYS A 51 4.05 7.87 -0.87
C LYS A 51 3.06 8.42 -1.89
N SER A 52 3.10 9.73 -2.14
CA SER A 52 2.16 10.37 -3.07
C SER A 52 2.34 9.86 -4.51
N THR A 53 3.59 9.71 -4.96
CA THR A 53 3.91 9.15 -6.27
C THR A 53 3.47 7.70 -6.38
N ALA A 54 3.76 6.88 -5.37
CA ALA A 54 3.35 5.48 -5.31
C ALA A 54 1.82 5.30 -5.41
N TYR A 55 1.04 6.14 -4.71
CA TYR A 55 -0.42 6.12 -4.81
C TYR A 55 -0.91 6.51 -6.21
N LEU A 56 -0.35 7.57 -6.79
CA LEU A 56 -0.74 8.03 -8.12
C LEU A 56 -0.45 6.97 -9.20
N GLU A 57 0.70 6.30 -9.12
CA GLU A 57 1.05 5.21 -10.03
C GLU A 57 0.09 4.02 -9.89
N LEU A 58 -0.25 3.63 -8.66
CA LEU A 58 -1.24 2.57 -8.41
C LEU A 58 -2.63 2.96 -8.95
N GLU A 59 -3.05 4.22 -8.80
CA GLU A 59 -4.33 4.72 -9.30
C GLU A 59 -4.39 4.71 -10.83
N VAL A 60 -3.33 5.15 -11.50
CA VAL A 60 -3.25 5.13 -12.96
C VAL A 60 -3.29 3.69 -13.48
N HIS A 61 -2.44 2.80 -12.95
CA HIS A 61 -2.37 1.43 -13.45
C HIS A 61 -3.61 0.60 -13.10
N SER A 62 -4.23 0.82 -11.94
CA SER A 62 -5.52 0.19 -11.63
C SER A 62 -6.62 0.67 -12.57
N SER A 63 -6.67 1.98 -12.89
CA SER A 63 -7.60 2.52 -13.89
C SER A 63 -7.40 1.91 -15.28
N GLU A 64 -6.16 1.66 -15.69
CA GLU A 64 -5.86 0.98 -16.95
C GLU A 64 -6.35 -0.48 -16.97
N ALA A 65 -6.15 -1.21 -15.87
CA ALA A 65 -6.64 -2.59 -15.73
C ALA A 65 -8.18 -2.64 -15.76
N PHE A 66 -8.86 -1.72 -15.08
CA PHE A 66 -10.32 -1.63 -15.13
C PHE A 66 -10.83 -1.24 -16.50
N ARG A 67 -10.17 -0.30 -17.19
CA ARG A 67 -10.51 0.05 -18.58
C ARG A 67 -10.34 -1.16 -19.50
N PHE A 68 -9.25 -1.90 -19.36
CA PHE A 68 -9.02 -3.13 -20.14
C PHE A 68 -10.14 -4.15 -19.92
N ALA A 69 -10.54 -4.39 -18.66
CA ALA A 69 -11.64 -5.29 -18.34
C ALA A 69 -12.98 -4.80 -18.92
N ALA A 70 -13.26 -3.50 -18.84
CA ALA A 70 -14.47 -2.91 -19.41
C ALA A 70 -14.52 -3.08 -20.94
N ASP A 71 -13.42 -2.80 -21.63
CA ASP A 71 -13.31 -2.90 -23.10
C ASP A 71 -13.45 -4.34 -23.61
N HIS A 72 -13.21 -5.34 -22.76
CA HIS A 72 -13.22 -6.76 -23.13
C HIS A 72 -14.19 -7.62 -22.30
N CYS A 73 -15.13 -7.00 -21.58
CA CYS A 73 -16.01 -7.67 -20.61
C CYS A 73 -16.76 -8.86 -21.21
N GLU A 74 -17.35 -8.72 -22.41
CA GLU A 74 -18.06 -9.80 -23.09
C GLU A 74 -17.18 -11.01 -23.41
N ALA A 75 -15.91 -10.77 -23.76
CA ALA A 75 -14.95 -11.81 -24.06
C ALA A 75 -14.49 -12.54 -22.80
N MET A 76 -14.36 -11.82 -21.69
CA MET A 76 -13.84 -12.34 -20.42
C MET A 76 -14.91 -13.04 -19.58
N LEU A 77 -16.19 -12.69 -19.74
CA LEU A 77 -17.32 -13.18 -18.94
C LEU A 77 -17.34 -14.70 -18.69
N PRO A 78 -17.05 -15.60 -19.66
CA PRO A 78 -17.05 -17.04 -19.41
C PRO A 78 -15.97 -17.50 -18.40
N TYR A 79 -14.89 -16.74 -18.29
CA TYR A 79 -13.71 -17.04 -17.46
C TYR A 79 -13.77 -16.40 -16.07
N GLU A 80 -14.54 -15.33 -15.92
CA GLU A 80 -14.75 -14.62 -14.66
C GLU A 80 -15.76 -15.31 -13.73
N SER A 81 -16.43 -16.36 -14.21
CA SER A 81 -17.38 -17.11 -13.40
C SER A 81 -16.69 -17.84 -12.23
N THR A 82 -17.45 -18.05 -11.16
CA THR A 82 -16.98 -18.77 -9.98
C THR A 82 -16.67 -20.25 -10.28
N ASP A 83 -17.53 -20.87 -11.09
CA ASP A 83 -17.44 -22.27 -11.48
C ASP A 83 -17.17 -22.43 -12.97
N ARG A 84 -16.39 -23.46 -13.32
CA ARG A 84 -16.06 -23.74 -14.72
C ARG A 84 -17.32 -24.08 -15.52
N PRO A 85 -17.62 -23.38 -16.62
CA PRO A 85 -18.79 -23.68 -17.43
C PRO A 85 -18.63 -25.04 -18.12
N ALA A 86 -19.76 -25.75 -18.32
CA ALA A 86 -19.77 -27.07 -18.96
C ALA A 86 -19.25 -27.04 -20.41
N ARG A 87 -19.36 -25.89 -21.09
CA ARG A 87 -18.85 -25.67 -22.44
C ARG A 87 -18.31 -24.25 -22.57
N LEU A 88 -17.10 -24.15 -23.09
CA LEU A 88 -16.50 -22.88 -23.50
C LEU A 88 -16.94 -22.51 -24.93
N PRO A 89 -17.07 -21.21 -25.25
CA PRO A 89 -17.28 -20.73 -26.61
C PRO A 89 -16.34 -21.36 -27.65
N LYS A 90 -16.81 -21.58 -28.88
CA LYS A 90 -15.94 -22.08 -29.97
C LYS A 90 -14.98 -20.98 -30.42
N GLY A 91 -13.70 -21.32 -30.59
CA GLY A 91 -12.67 -20.35 -31.00
C GLY A 91 -12.10 -19.50 -29.84
N ASP A 92 -12.28 -19.97 -28.60
CA ASP A 92 -12.04 -19.22 -27.37
C ASP A 92 -10.59 -18.79 -27.09
N ARG A 93 -9.62 -19.26 -27.88
CA ARG A 93 -8.20 -19.02 -27.62
C ARG A 93 -7.87 -17.53 -27.48
N LYS A 94 -8.52 -16.67 -28.28
CA LYS A 94 -8.33 -15.22 -28.21
C LYS A 94 -8.84 -14.67 -26.88
N ASN A 95 -10.03 -15.06 -26.45
CA ASN A 95 -10.66 -14.57 -25.22
C ASN A 95 -9.96 -15.12 -23.97
N ALA A 96 -9.53 -16.38 -24.00
CA ALA A 96 -8.65 -16.98 -23.00
C ALA A 96 -7.37 -16.15 -22.84
N GLN A 97 -6.76 -15.73 -23.95
CA GLN A 97 -5.54 -14.93 -23.95
C GLN A 97 -5.78 -13.51 -23.42
N LEU A 98 -6.91 -12.88 -23.76
CA LEU A 98 -7.30 -11.57 -23.22
C LEU A 98 -7.49 -11.64 -21.70
N THR A 99 -8.24 -12.63 -21.21
CA THR A 99 -8.45 -12.85 -19.78
C THR A 99 -7.13 -13.12 -19.06
N ARG A 100 -6.26 -13.96 -19.66
CA ARG A 100 -4.92 -14.23 -19.14
C ARG A 100 -4.09 -12.95 -19.03
N GLN A 101 -4.15 -12.07 -20.03
CA GLN A 101 -3.47 -10.78 -20.01
C GLN A 101 -4.01 -9.86 -18.91
N TYR A 102 -5.32 -9.86 -18.68
CA TYR A 102 -5.93 -9.13 -17.56
C TYR A 102 -5.41 -9.64 -16.20
N TYR A 103 -5.31 -10.96 -16.00
CA TYR A 103 -4.75 -11.51 -14.76
C TYR A 103 -3.29 -11.12 -14.55
N PHE A 104 -2.46 -11.12 -15.59
CA PHE A 104 -1.09 -10.62 -15.47
C PHE A 104 -1.05 -9.15 -15.05
N GLN A 105 -1.95 -8.30 -15.57
CA GLN A 105 -2.05 -6.90 -15.12
C GLN A 105 -2.46 -6.79 -13.65
N CYS A 106 -3.46 -7.56 -13.23
CA CYS A 106 -3.91 -7.61 -11.83
C CYS A 106 -2.78 -8.07 -10.89
N LEU A 107 -2.11 -9.17 -11.23
CA LEU A 107 -1.06 -9.74 -10.41
C LEU A 107 0.15 -8.81 -10.27
N ASN A 108 0.53 -8.08 -11.32
CA ASN A 108 1.60 -7.09 -11.25
C ASN A 108 1.22 -5.93 -10.31
N LEU A 109 -0.02 -5.45 -10.38
CA LEU A 109 -0.55 -4.44 -9.46
C LEU A 109 -0.58 -4.93 -8.01
N PHE A 110 -1.05 -6.16 -7.80
CA PHE A 110 -1.10 -6.82 -6.51
C PHE A 110 0.28 -6.98 -5.87
N GLU A 111 1.29 -7.29 -6.66
CA GLU A 111 2.68 -7.36 -6.22
C GLU A 111 3.20 -6.01 -5.73
N VAL A 112 3.05 -4.96 -6.55
CA VAL A 112 3.49 -3.61 -6.20
C VAL A 112 2.76 -3.12 -4.94
N CYS A 113 1.43 -3.29 -4.89
CA CYS A 113 0.61 -2.86 -3.75
C CYS A 113 0.96 -3.63 -2.46
N SER A 114 1.20 -4.94 -2.54
CA SER A 114 1.59 -5.76 -1.38
C SER A 114 2.98 -5.36 -0.85
N ASN A 115 3.92 -5.09 -1.76
CA ASN A 115 5.24 -4.61 -1.38
C ASN A 115 5.17 -3.22 -0.71
N PHE A 116 4.40 -2.29 -1.28
CA PHE A 116 4.17 -0.98 -0.66
C PHE A 116 3.50 -1.06 0.70
N ARG A 117 2.55 -2.00 0.88
CA ARG A 117 1.96 -2.24 2.20
C ARG A 117 2.98 -2.75 3.21
N ARG A 118 3.86 -3.68 2.80
CA ARG A 118 4.91 -4.22 3.67
C ARG A 118 5.93 -3.16 4.10
N ASN A 119 6.21 -2.22 3.21
CA ASN A 119 7.13 -1.10 3.46
C ASN A 119 6.47 0.10 4.16
N GLY A 120 5.18 0.02 4.52
CA GLY A 120 4.46 1.10 5.22
C GLY A 120 4.17 2.33 4.36
N VAL A 121 4.22 2.19 3.04
CA VAL A 121 3.89 3.24 2.07
C VAL A 121 2.36 3.35 1.94
N VAL A 122 1.68 2.20 1.83
CA VAL A 122 0.21 2.13 1.72
C VAL A 122 -0.43 1.92 3.09
N ASP A 123 -1.46 2.73 3.40
CA ASP A 123 -2.24 2.63 4.64
C ASP A 123 -3.05 1.31 4.68
N LYS A 124 -3.26 0.80 5.90
CA LYS A 124 -3.99 -0.44 6.15
C LYS A 124 -5.43 -0.44 5.65
N HIS A 125 -6.15 0.68 5.70
CA HIS A 125 -7.52 0.76 5.17
C HIS A 125 -7.54 0.73 3.65
N VAL A 126 -6.60 1.44 3.02
CA VAL A 126 -6.45 1.40 1.57
C VAL A 126 -6.09 -0.02 1.14
N TYR A 127 -5.10 -0.65 1.76
CA TYR A 127 -4.75 -2.02 1.40
C TYR A 127 -5.91 -3.02 1.61
N ALA A 128 -6.70 -2.86 2.68
CA ALA A 128 -7.87 -3.71 2.91
C ALA A 128 -8.94 -3.60 1.80
N SER A 129 -9.11 -2.42 1.20
CA SER A 129 -9.97 -2.27 0.02
C SER A 129 -9.41 -2.99 -1.20
N TRP A 130 -8.08 -3.06 -1.35
CA TRP A 130 -7.43 -3.85 -2.39
C TRP A 130 -7.61 -5.36 -2.19
N VAL A 131 -7.57 -5.86 -0.95
CA VAL A 131 -7.79 -7.29 -0.63
C VAL A 131 -9.13 -7.80 -1.19
N ALA A 132 -10.14 -6.95 -1.32
CA ALA A 132 -11.39 -7.29 -2.01
C ALA A 132 -11.14 -7.76 -3.44
N TRP A 133 -10.31 -7.02 -4.18
CA TRP A 133 -9.98 -7.34 -5.56
C TRP A 133 -9.13 -8.60 -5.69
N PHE A 134 -8.22 -8.88 -4.74
CA PHE A 134 -7.53 -10.17 -4.68
C PHE A 134 -8.53 -11.34 -4.56
N HIS A 135 -9.52 -11.20 -3.68
CA HIS A 135 -10.56 -12.20 -3.50
C HIS A 135 -11.42 -12.36 -4.75
N GLU A 136 -11.82 -11.27 -5.39
CA GLU A 136 -12.60 -11.30 -6.64
C GLU A 136 -11.87 -12.05 -7.76
N VAL A 137 -10.57 -11.82 -7.94
CA VAL A 137 -9.76 -12.55 -8.93
C VAL A 137 -9.62 -14.03 -8.54
N LEU A 138 -9.40 -14.33 -7.26
CA LEU A 138 -9.32 -15.70 -6.75
C LEU A 138 -10.63 -16.49 -6.94
N ASP A 139 -11.77 -15.81 -6.83
CA ASP A 139 -13.09 -16.43 -7.00
C ASP A 139 -13.33 -16.94 -8.43
N GLN A 140 -12.54 -16.49 -9.42
CA GLN A 140 -12.70 -16.90 -10.81
C GLN A 140 -12.04 -18.26 -11.07
N TRP A 141 -12.80 -19.20 -11.66
CA TRP A 141 -12.31 -20.58 -11.89
C TRP A 141 -11.05 -20.60 -12.76
N TYR A 142 -11.02 -19.75 -13.79
CA TYR A 142 -9.94 -19.75 -14.77
C TYR A 142 -8.64 -19.21 -14.18
N PHE A 143 -8.73 -18.18 -13.33
CA PHE A 143 -7.59 -17.70 -12.58
C PHE A 143 -7.00 -18.81 -11.70
N ARG A 144 -7.83 -19.57 -10.97
CA ARG A 144 -7.33 -20.67 -10.12
C ARG A 144 -6.58 -21.74 -10.91
N GLU A 145 -7.05 -22.09 -12.11
CA GLU A 145 -6.35 -23.03 -12.99
C GLU A 145 -5.00 -22.46 -13.47
N LEU A 146 -5.00 -21.22 -13.96
CA LEU A 146 -3.78 -20.56 -14.47
C LEU A 146 -2.75 -20.26 -13.38
N TRP A 147 -3.21 -19.95 -12.18
CA TRP A 147 -2.33 -19.71 -11.04
C TRP A 147 -1.43 -20.91 -10.79
N VAL A 148 -2.02 -22.09 -10.64
CA VAL A 148 -1.29 -23.33 -10.35
C VAL A 148 -0.43 -23.77 -11.54
N GLY A 149 -0.95 -23.64 -12.77
CA GLY A 149 -0.29 -24.17 -13.96
C GLY A 149 0.80 -23.28 -14.57
N GLU A 150 0.69 -21.95 -14.43
CA GLU A 150 1.44 -21.03 -15.30
C GLU A 150 1.93 -19.74 -14.63
N MET A 151 1.18 -19.18 -13.68
CA MET A 151 1.44 -17.81 -13.21
C MET A 151 2.27 -17.77 -11.93
N ARG A 152 2.01 -18.70 -11.00
CA ARG A 152 2.51 -18.66 -9.61
C ARG A 152 3.99 -18.37 -9.46
N GLU A 153 4.84 -18.95 -10.31
CA GLU A 153 6.30 -18.89 -10.16
C GLU A 153 6.91 -17.52 -10.45
N ASN A 154 6.17 -16.64 -11.15
CA ASN A 154 6.67 -15.33 -11.55
C ASN A 154 6.56 -14.26 -10.46
N TYR A 155 5.91 -14.57 -9.34
CA TYR A 155 5.52 -13.58 -8.34
C TYR A 155 6.24 -13.72 -7.00
N THR A 156 6.31 -12.61 -6.28
CA THR A 156 6.88 -12.49 -4.93
C THR A 156 6.28 -13.48 -3.93
N PRO A 157 7.02 -13.84 -2.85
CA PRO A 157 6.50 -14.71 -1.80
C PRO A 157 5.16 -14.25 -1.21
N ASP A 158 4.93 -12.95 -1.08
CA ASP A 158 3.69 -12.39 -0.53
C ASP A 158 2.48 -12.73 -1.39
N VAL A 159 2.53 -12.35 -2.68
CA VAL A 159 1.45 -12.65 -3.64
C VAL A 159 1.24 -14.16 -3.73
N ARG A 160 2.34 -14.94 -3.72
CA ARG A 160 2.25 -16.40 -3.70
C ARG A 160 1.51 -16.93 -2.48
N HIS A 161 1.89 -16.50 -1.28
CA HIS A 161 1.23 -16.94 -0.06
C HIS A 161 -0.24 -16.52 0.01
N ILE A 162 -0.58 -15.33 -0.48
CA ILE A 162 -1.98 -14.85 -0.54
C ILE A 162 -2.82 -15.80 -1.39
N PHE A 163 -2.43 -16.06 -2.64
CA PHE A 163 -3.23 -16.89 -3.55
C PHE A 163 -3.15 -18.38 -3.24
N ASP A 164 -2.00 -18.91 -2.78
CA ASP A 164 -1.89 -20.30 -2.36
C ASP A 164 -2.78 -20.59 -1.14
N THR A 165 -2.80 -19.66 -0.17
CA THR A 165 -3.69 -19.78 0.99
C THR A 165 -5.15 -19.62 0.56
N GLY A 166 -5.43 -18.68 -0.33
CA GLY A 166 -6.75 -18.48 -0.91
C GLY A 166 -7.29 -19.71 -1.62
N LEU A 167 -6.48 -20.38 -2.44
CA LEU A 167 -6.85 -21.65 -3.07
C LEU A 167 -7.20 -22.72 -2.03
N ARG A 168 -6.39 -22.86 -0.98
CA ARG A 168 -6.67 -23.81 0.09
C ARG A 168 -8.02 -23.50 0.76
N ILE A 169 -8.31 -22.23 1.04
CA ILE A 169 -9.60 -21.79 1.61
C ILE A 169 -10.75 -22.15 0.67
N TYR A 170 -10.57 -21.91 -0.63
CA TYR A 170 -11.57 -22.22 -1.65
C TYR A 170 -11.90 -23.72 -1.69
N TYR A 171 -10.92 -24.59 -1.51
CA TYR A 171 -11.12 -26.04 -1.45
C TYR A 171 -11.72 -26.53 -0.12
N LEU A 172 -11.43 -25.85 0.99
CA LEU A 172 -11.91 -26.25 2.32
C LEU A 172 -13.34 -25.81 2.61
N HIS A 173 -13.81 -24.73 1.97
CA HIS A 173 -15.11 -24.14 2.25
C HIS A 173 -15.96 -24.10 0.99
N SER A 174 -17.20 -24.58 1.07
CA SER A 174 -18.17 -24.49 -0.03
C SER A 174 -18.96 -23.18 -0.03
N ASP A 175 -19.11 -22.55 1.15
CA ASP A 175 -19.87 -21.32 1.32
C ASP A 175 -19.05 -20.07 0.90
N PRO A 176 -19.53 -19.26 -0.07
CA PRO A 176 -18.81 -18.07 -0.54
C PRO A 176 -18.52 -17.04 0.55
N GLU A 177 -19.46 -16.82 1.47
CA GLU A 177 -19.27 -15.86 2.56
C GLU A 177 -18.21 -16.34 3.55
N GLN A 178 -18.21 -17.64 3.87
CA GLN A 178 -17.15 -18.24 4.67
C GLN A 178 -15.78 -18.15 3.98
N ARG A 179 -15.69 -18.44 2.67
CA ARG A 179 -14.43 -18.29 1.91
C ARG A 179 -13.90 -16.86 2.01
N ARG A 180 -14.77 -15.89 1.79
CA ARG A 180 -14.42 -14.48 1.87
C ARG A 180 -13.87 -14.12 3.24
N ARG A 181 -14.58 -14.44 4.32
CA ARG A 181 -14.14 -14.15 5.70
C ARG A 181 -12.80 -14.80 6.03
N GLU A 182 -12.64 -16.08 5.71
CA GLU A 182 -11.38 -16.79 5.95
C GLU A 182 -10.24 -16.25 5.10
N PHE A 183 -10.51 -15.78 3.88
CA PHE A 183 -9.51 -15.13 3.04
C PHE A 183 -8.99 -13.83 3.66
N TYR A 184 -9.89 -12.94 4.11
CA TYR A 184 -9.48 -11.70 4.78
C TYR A 184 -8.70 -11.95 6.07
N LYS A 185 -9.12 -12.93 6.89
CA LYS A 185 -8.36 -13.35 8.07
C LYS A 185 -6.96 -13.83 7.72
N ALA A 186 -6.85 -14.68 6.70
CA ALA A 186 -5.56 -15.20 6.26
C ALA A 186 -4.62 -14.10 5.77
N VAL A 187 -5.13 -13.16 4.95
CA VAL A 187 -4.33 -12.03 4.48
C VAL A 187 -3.95 -11.10 5.64
N GLY A 188 -4.88 -10.80 6.55
CA GLY A 188 -4.58 -10.02 7.75
C GLY A 188 -3.45 -10.62 8.59
N HIS A 189 -3.45 -11.95 8.76
CA HIS A 189 -2.39 -12.68 9.44
C HIS A 189 -1.03 -12.57 8.71
N LEU A 190 -1.00 -12.71 7.37
CA LEU A 190 0.22 -12.57 6.55
C LEU A 190 0.88 -11.18 6.68
N PHE A 191 0.11 -10.15 7.04
CA PHE A 191 0.57 -8.79 7.28
C PHE A 191 0.62 -8.42 8.77
N GLY A 192 0.92 -9.41 9.63
CA GLY A 192 1.19 -9.19 11.05
C GLY A 192 -0.06 -9.17 11.93
N GLY A 193 -1.13 -9.85 11.54
CA GLY A 193 -2.39 -9.90 12.30
C GLY A 193 -3.12 -8.56 12.28
N CYS A 194 -3.22 -7.94 11.11
CA CYS A 194 -3.77 -6.59 10.97
C CYS A 194 -5.31 -6.61 11.08
N PRO A 195 -5.91 -6.12 12.19
CA PRO A 195 -7.34 -6.30 12.47
C PRO A 195 -8.24 -5.57 11.46
N ILE A 196 -7.75 -4.51 10.83
CA ILE A 196 -8.51 -3.78 9.79
C ILE A 196 -8.67 -4.59 8.51
N ILE A 197 -7.68 -5.44 8.19
CA ILE A 197 -7.81 -6.35 7.04
C ILE A 197 -8.75 -7.49 7.45
N GLU A 198 -8.53 -8.09 8.62
CA GLU A 198 -9.29 -9.26 9.08
C GLU A 198 -10.79 -8.98 9.19
N ASN A 199 -11.17 -7.81 9.72
CA ASN A 199 -12.56 -7.42 9.97
C ASN A 199 -13.18 -6.59 8.84
N TRP A 200 -12.46 -6.36 7.74
CA TRP A 200 -12.95 -5.55 6.62
C TRP A 200 -14.36 -5.97 6.13
N PRO A 201 -14.68 -7.27 5.97
CA PRO A 201 -16.01 -7.68 5.52
C PRO A 201 -17.14 -7.28 6.48
N ASP A 202 -16.86 -7.15 7.78
CA ASP A 202 -17.84 -6.76 8.80
C ASP A 202 -18.03 -5.24 8.85
N ASP A 203 -16.98 -4.49 8.59
CA ASP A 203 -16.99 -3.01 8.62
C ASP A 203 -17.74 -2.39 7.42
N VAL A 204 -17.79 -3.07 6.26
CA VAL A 204 -18.44 -2.56 5.04
C VAL A 204 -19.94 -2.30 5.22
N GLY A 205 -20.60 -3.04 6.12
CA GLY A 205 -22.02 -2.85 6.43
C GLY A 205 -22.29 -1.63 7.33
N MET A 206 -21.26 -1.05 7.94
CA MET A 206 -21.39 0.09 8.83
C MET A 206 -21.45 1.37 8.01
N THR A 207 -22.58 2.08 8.05
CA THR A 207 -22.66 3.42 7.45
C THR A 207 -21.81 4.38 8.29
N PRO A 208 -20.76 5.00 7.74
CA PRO A 208 -20.01 6.00 8.49
C PRO A 208 -20.94 7.17 8.80
N GLN A 209 -21.07 7.51 10.08
CA GLN A 209 -21.81 8.70 10.47
C GLN A 209 -21.02 9.93 10.02
N TRP A 210 -21.54 10.64 9.01
CA TRP A 210 -20.95 11.89 8.54
C TRP A 210 -21.85 13.09 8.90
N PRO A 211 -21.33 14.11 9.59
CA PRO A 211 -19.97 14.20 10.13
C PRO A 211 -19.82 13.27 11.35
N PRO A 212 -18.58 12.91 11.74
CA PRO A 212 -18.33 12.21 12.99
C PRO A 212 -19.05 12.92 14.14
N ALA A 213 -19.67 12.18 15.07
CA ALA A 213 -20.51 12.76 16.12
C ALA A 213 -19.79 13.84 16.96
N GLU A 214 -18.46 13.76 17.02
CA GLU A 214 -17.54 14.72 17.66
C GLU A 214 -17.41 16.07 16.94
N HIS A 215 -17.77 16.15 15.65
CA HIS A 215 -17.65 17.35 14.83
C HIS A 215 -18.97 18.14 14.68
N GLY A 216 -19.99 17.82 15.49
CA GLY A 216 -21.27 18.52 15.51
C GLY A 216 -22.18 18.15 14.34
N LYS A 217 -23.37 18.77 14.21
CA LYS A 217 -24.26 18.53 13.06
C LYS A 217 -23.80 19.35 11.86
N LEU A 218 -23.63 18.72 10.70
CA LEU A 218 -23.48 19.43 9.42
C LEU A 218 -24.78 20.18 9.13
N VAL A 219 -24.75 21.51 9.26
CA VAL A 219 -25.81 22.37 8.74
C VAL A 219 -25.49 22.62 7.27
N LEU A 220 -26.17 21.90 6.38
CA LEU A 220 -26.13 22.20 4.95
C LEU A 220 -26.83 23.55 4.76
N VAL A 221 -26.06 24.60 4.48
CA VAL A 221 -26.61 25.90 4.08
C VAL A 221 -27.12 25.74 2.64
N PRO A 222 -28.43 25.92 2.38
CA PRO A 222 -28.94 25.89 1.01
C PRO A 222 -28.18 26.94 0.19
N LEU A 223 -27.70 26.55 -1.00
CA LEU A 223 -27.21 27.51 -1.98
C LEU A 223 -28.37 28.45 -2.29
N GLY A 224 -28.29 29.68 -1.78
CA GLY A 224 -29.29 30.71 -2.04
C GLY A 224 -29.46 30.86 -3.55
N GLU A 225 -30.71 30.89 -3.99
CA GLU A 225 -31.06 31.22 -5.36
C GLU A 225 -30.38 32.56 -5.71
N ASN A 226 -29.46 32.51 -6.67
CA ASN A 226 -28.81 33.69 -7.21
C ASN A 226 -29.90 34.64 -7.73
N PRO A 227 -30.03 35.87 -7.20
CA PRO A 227 -30.94 36.84 -7.80
C PRO A 227 -30.39 37.21 -9.18
N ARG A 228 -31.16 36.90 -10.23
CA ARG A 228 -30.95 37.40 -11.58
C ARG A 228 -31.24 38.89 -11.66
#